data_AF-A0A1N6NDT7-F1
#
_entry.id   AF-A0A1N6NDT7-F1
#
_cell.length_a   1.000
_cell.length_b   1.000
_cell.length_c   1.000
_cell.angle_alpha   90.00
_cell.angle_beta   90.00
_cell.angle_gamma   90.00
#
_symmetry.space_group_name_H-M   'P 1'
#
loop_
_entity.id
_entity.type
_entity.pdbx_description
1 polymer ?
#
loop_
_entity_poly.entity_id
_entity_poly.type
_entity_poly.pdbx_seq_one_letter_code
_entity_poly.pdbx_strand_id
1 'polypeptide(L)'
;MEANGRTITATRLGSFLDEYYYRIHISPRQLDLGNVVSVQTSNVLLWNAYLEPRTLLAIDGLDEGILVSGQPAAPFLFQATQERTWQLSVTPDGQPVLDTIIEWEFDLGSGGIRVTANRIIAWSFAPDWADGVRETLEWLTDILSSETLVEQRRALRIAPRRFLQASMYVEGRERQLLDLALYGWGSRVWALPIWPEIQLLQSTTAAGSLRINCQTANLDFEAGGLAMFRGDDAFTYEVVEILTLDANGLNLKRGTQQRWPARSRLYPARPAQLVSAPQLTRLHDRLQSAEVRFLLLDACDWPETLPAALYRNRPVLDQAPEESEELTSSYERLLSTLDSGMGLPLISDLAGKPMPITRWRWLELGRAQRAQLRALLYGLRGQQVPVWLPTHADDLSVIATIGALSTVMDIEYIGYTRFAQARVGRRDIRLQLWNGSVFYRRITGCTELSTSVERLVFDTALGTQVEPSDIARVSWMVLSRLSSDRVEIDHQVDSEGVASCSLTFRGVRDDEF
;
A
#
# COMPACT_ATOMS: atom_id res chain seq x y z
N MET A 1 -72.79 -57.09 8.78
CA MET A 1 -72.23 -56.86 10.13
C MET A 1 -71.40 -55.60 10.02
N GLU A 2 -72.01 -54.44 10.26
CA GLU A 2 -71.28 -53.17 10.30
C GLU A 2 -70.48 -53.13 11.60
N ALA A 3 -69.16 -53.09 11.48
CA ALA A 3 -68.28 -52.88 12.62
C ALA A 3 -68.45 -51.41 13.07
N ASN A 4 -68.95 -51.23 14.29
CA ASN A 4 -69.01 -49.93 14.96
C ASN A 4 -67.63 -49.28 14.99
N GLY A 5 -67.36 -48.37 14.05
CA GLY A 5 -66.15 -47.57 14.01
C GLY A 5 -66.17 -46.56 15.15
N ARG A 6 -65.34 -46.79 16.17
CA ARG A 6 -65.12 -45.82 17.25
C ARG A 6 -64.08 -44.81 16.78
N THR A 7 -64.47 -43.55 16.66
CA THR A 7 -63.52 -42.46 16.38
C THR A 7 -62.68 -42.22 17.63
N ILE A 8 -61.37 -42.41 17.53
CA ILE A 8 -60.41 -42.18 18.61
C ILE A 8 -59.62 -40.93 18.27
N THR A 9 -59.64 -39.94 19.15
CA THR A 9 -58.80 -38.75 19.03
C THR A 9 -57.35 -39.16 19.32
N ALA A 10 -56.51 -39.21 18.30
CA ALA A 10 -55.09 -39.48 18.41
C ALA A 10 -54.29 -38.30 17.89
N THR A 11 -53.18 -37.99 18.55
CA THR A 11 -52.22 -36.99 18.07
C THR A 11 -51.07 -37.73 17.41
N ARG A 12 -50.80 -37.43 16.13
CA ARG A 12 -49.66 -38.00 15.42
C ARG A 12 -48.37 -37.44 16.04
N LEU A 13 -47.62 -38.29 16.72
CA LEU A 13 -46.26 -37.97 17.15
C LEU A 13 -45.35 -37.98 15.92
N GLY A 14 -44.43 -37.00 15.82
CA GLY A 14 -43.51 -36.89 14.70
C GLY A 14 -42.68 -38.16 14.54
N SER A 15 -42.65 -38.71 13.33
CA SER A 15 -41.78 -39.82 12.94
C SER A 15 -40.55 -39.26 12.22
N PHE A 16 -39.41 -39.97 12.27
CA PHE A 16 -38.25 -39.67 11.42
C PHE A 16 -38.61 -39.54 9.93
N LEU A 17 -39.66 -40.25 9.50
CA LEU A 17 -40.18 -40.13 8.14
C LEU A 17 -40.71 -38.72 7.84
N ASP A 18 -41.34 -38.04 8.81
CA ASP A 18 -41.87 -36.68 8.64
C ASP A 18 -40.79 -35.60 8.70
N GLU A 19 -39.64 -35.91 9.30
CA GLU A 19 -38.48 -35.01 9.29
C GLU A 19 -37.81 -34.97 7.92
N TYR A 20 -37.81 -36.10 7.21
CA TYR A 20 -37.08 -36.27 5.95
C TYR A 20 -37.96 -36.16 4.70
N TYR A 21 -39.21 -36.64 4.73
CA TYR A 21 -40.14 -36.63 3.60
C TYR A 21 -41.18 -35.49 3.71
N TYR A 22 -41.97 -35.33 2.66
CA TYR A 22 -43.06 -34.33 2.54
C TYR A 22 -42.59 -32.88 2.57
N ARG A 23 -41.41 -32.62 1.99
CA ARG A 23 -40.85 -31.29 1.82
C ARG A 23 -39.90 -31.25 0.63
N ILE A 24 -39.51 -30.06 0.23
CA ILE A 24 -38.41 -29.85 -0.72
C ILE A 24 -37.15 -29.59 0.10
N HIS A 25 -36.08 -30.33 -0.19
CA HIS A 25 -34.76 -30.06 0.38
C HIS A 25 -33.91 -29.31 -0.63
N ILE A 26 -33.11 -28.38 -0.11
CA ILE A 26 -32.13 -27.63 -0.88
C ILE A 26 -30.77 -27.69 -0.20
N SER A 27 -29.73 -27.91 -0.99
CA SER A 27 -28.34 -27.98 -0.51
C SER A 27 -27.39 -27.31 -1.52
N PRO A 28 -26.57 -26.34 -1.11
CA PRO A 28 -26.50 -25.74 0.24
C PRO A 28 -27.71 -24.81 0.53
N ARG A 29 -27.97 -24.50 1.81
CA ARG A 29 -29.02 -23.54 2.24
C ARG A 29 -28.55 -22.08 2.25
N GLN A 30 -27.24 -21.87 2.28
CA GLN A 30 -26.63 -20.55 2.23
C GLN A 30 -25.38 -20.61 1.35
N LEU A 31 -25.20 -19.57 0.56
CA LEU A 31 -24.07 -19.38 -0.34
C LEU A 31 -23.41 -18.03 -0.04
N ASP A 32 -22.26 -18.07 0.63
CA ASP A 32 -21.47 -16.86 0.90
C ASP A 32 -20.34 -16.77 -0.13
N LEU A 33 -20.54 -15.91 -1.11
CA LEU A 33 -19.64 -15.77 -2.25
C LEU A 33 -18.46 -14.82 -1.98
N GLY A 34 -18.53 -14.03 -0.92
CA GLY A 34 -17.55 -13.00 -0.62
C GLY A 34 -17.50 -11.96 -1.74
N ASN A 35 -16.29 -11.62 -2.22
CA ASN A 35 -16.12 -10.64 -3.29
C ASN A 35 -16.41 -11.26 -4.67
N VAL A 36 -17.42 -10.75 -5.36
CA VAL A 36 -17.78 -11.11 -6.74
C VAL A 36 -17.11 -10.11 -7.69
N VAL A 37 -15.93 -10.52 -8.18
CA VAL A 37 -15.13 -9.79 -9.18
C VAL A 37 -15.27 -10.37 -10.60
N SER A 38 -15.81 -11.58 -10.72
CA SER A 38 -16.16 -12.26 -11.98
C SER A 38 -17.35 -13.19 -11.76
N VAL A 39 -17.93 -13.75 -12.83
CA VAL A 39 -19.11 -14.63 -12.72
C VAL A 39 -18.79 -15.85 -11.85
N GLN A 40 -19.60 -16.06 -10.82
CA GLN A 40 -19.44 -17.12 -9.85
C GLN A 40 -20.56 -18.14 -9.97
N THR A 41 -20.25 -19.33 -10.50
CA THR A 41 -21.22 -20.44 -10.62
C THR A 41 -21.05 -21.46 -9.50
N SER A 42 -22.15 -21.79 -8.82
CA SER A 42 -22.22 -22.80 -7.75
C SER A 42 -23.34 -23.80 -8.04
N ASN A 43 -23.09 -25.08 -7.71
CA ASN A 43 -24.11 -26.12 -7.85
C ASN A 43 -25.08 -26.06 -6.66
N VAL A 44 -26.37 -26.09 -6.95
CA VAL A 44 -27.47 -26.16 -5.97
C VAL A 44 -28.27 -27.42 -6.24
N LEU A 45 -28.40 -28.28 -5.23
CA LEU A 45 -29.15 -29.53 -5.31
C LEU A 45 -30.54 -29.29 -4.75
N LEU A 46 -31.56 -29.62 -5.54
CA LEU A 46 -32.95 -29.66 -5.10
C LEU A 46 -33.47 -31.08 -5.12
N TRP A 47 -34.01 -31.51 -3.99
CA TRP A 47 -34.60 -32.84 -3.83
C TRP A 47 -36.08 -32.74 -3.48
N ASN A 48 -36.91 -33.31 -4.35
CA ASN A 48 -38.32 -33.53 -4.08
C ASN A 48 -38.48 -34.72 -3.14
N ALA A 49 -38.59 -34.51 -1.82
CA ALA A 49 -38.82 -35.59 -0.87
C ALA A 49 -40.32 -35.91 -0.67
N TYR A 50 -41.19 -35.53 -1.61
CA TYR A 50 -42.54 -36.09 -1.68
C TYR A 50 -42.51 -37.45 -2.38
N LEU A 51 -43.38 -38.36 -1.91
CA LEU A 51 -43.63 -39.66 -2.55
C LEU A 51 -44.51 -39.55 -3.81
N GLU A 52 -44.81 -38.31 -4.21
CA GLU A 52 -45.62 -37.96 -5.37
C GLU A 52 -44.84 -36.96 -6.24
N PRO A 53 -45.11 -36.90 -7.55
CA PRO A 53 -44.56 -35.86 -8.40
C PRO A 53 -44.98 -34.45 -7.93
N ARG A 54 -44.05 -33.50 -8.02
CA ARG A 54 -44.27 -32.08 -7.68
C ARG A 54 -43.90 -31.22 -8.87
N THR A 55 -44.64 -30.14 -9.09
CA THR A 55 -44.40 -29.25 -10.22
C THR A 55 -43.73 -27.98 -9.71
N LEU A 56 -42.53 -27.70 -10.19
CA LEU A 56 -41.90 -26.39 -10.05
C LEU A 56 -42.69 -25.40 -10.91
N LEU A 57 -43.20 -24.34 -10.30
CA LEU A 57 -44.02 -23.33 -10.95
C LEU A 57 -43.18 -22.14 -11.41
N ALA A 58 -42.31 -21.64 -10.52
CA ALA A 58 -41.48 -20.46 -10.75
C ALA A 58 -40.17 -20.53 -9.96
N ILE A 59 -39.26 -19.63 -10.29
CA ILE A 59 -38.03 -19.36 -9.53
C ILE A 59 -37.98 -17.86 -9.29
N ASP A 60 -38.06 -17.47 -8.03
CA ASP A 60 -38.06 -16.07 -7.59
C ASP A 60 -36.71 -15.67 -7.00
N GLY A 61 -36.50 -14.36 -6.81
CA GLY A 61 -35.25 -13.81 -6.30
C GLY A 61 -34.13 -13.72 -7.35
N LEU A 62 -34.48 -13.79 -8.65
CA LEU A 62 -33.56 -13.56 -9.77
C LEU A 62 -33.36 -12.05 -10.00
N ASP A 63 -32.74 -11.39 -9.03
CA ASP A 63 -32.34 -9.99 -9.14
C ASP A 63 -31.30 -9.78 -10.26
N GLU A 64 -31.01 -8.52 -10.59
CA GLU A 64 -29.97 -8.17 -11.58
C GLU A 64 -28.63 -8.86 -11.24
N GLY A 65 -28.11 -9.58 -12.24
CA GLY A 65 -26.86 -10.34 -12.13
C GLY A 65 -26.97 -11.69 -11.40
N ILE A 66 -28.18 -12.22 -11.18
CA ILE A 66 -28.39 -13.61 -10.74
C ILE A 66 -28.99 -14.42 -11.88
N LEU A 67 -28.37 -15.55 -12.20
CA LEU A 67 -28.80 -16.46 -13.25
C LEU A 67 -28.88 -17.88 -12.70
N VAL A 68 -29.99 -18.56 -12.97
CA VAL A 68 -30.17 -19.98 -12.63
C VAL A 68 -30.30 -20.78 -13.93
N SER A 69 -29.47 -21.81 -14.10
CA SER A 69 -29.42 -22.63 -15.30
C SER A 69 -29.15 -24.11 -14.99
N GLY A 70 -28.98 -24.95 -16.02
CA GLY A 70 -28.71 -26.38 -15.88
C GLY A 70 -29.95 -27.29 -15.90
N GLN A 71 -31.15 -26.73 -15.87
CA GLN A 71 -32.42 -27.46 -15.98
C GLN A 71 -33.40 -26.71 -16.91
N PRO A 72 -34.46 -27.37 -17.42
CA PRO A 72 -35.50 -26.71 -18.21
C PRO A 72 -36.18 -25.58 -17.42
N ALA A 73 -36.67 -24.57 -18.14
CA ALA A 73 -37.44 -23.48 -17.54
C ALA A 73 -38.72 -23.99 -16.86
N ALA A 74 -39.12 -23.35 -15.77
CA ALA A 74 -40.41 -23.59 -15.14
C ALA A 74 -41.57 -23.15 -16.08
N PRO A 75 -42.75 -23.79 -16.04
CA PRO A 75 -43.11 -24.87 -15.13
C PRO A 75 -42.51 -26.23 -15.52
N PHE A 76 -42.05 -26.99 -14.52
CA PHE A 76 -41.28 -28.22 -14.73
C PHE A 76 -41.62 -29.31 -13.69
N LEU A 77 -41.85 -30.55 -14.15
CA LEU A 77 -42.27 -31.66 -13.28
C LEU A 77 -41.08 -32.41 -12.66
N PHE A 78 -41.02 -32.44 -11.33
CA PHE A 78 -40.15 -33.32 -10.54
C PHE A 78 -40.88 -34.62 -10.22
N GLN A 79 -40.27 -35.76 -10.53
CA GLN A 79 -40.81 -37.06 -10.12
C GLN A 79 -40.72 -37.25 -8.60
N ALA A 80 -41.49 -38.21 -8.07
CA ALA A 80 -41.41 -38.59 -6.67
C ALA A 80 -39.98 -38.95 -6.27
N THR A 81 -39.50 -38.43 -5.14
CA THR A 81 -38.14 -38.67 -4.61
C THR A 81 -36.98 -38.26 -5.53
N GLN A 82 -37.23 -37.46 -6.57
CA GLN A 82 -36.21 -37.06 -7.54
C GLN A 82 -35.34 -35.90 -7.04
N GLU A 83 -34.02 -36.05 -7.19
CA GLU A 83 -33.04 -34.98 -7.00
C GLU A 83 -32.55 -34.44 -8.35
N ARG A 84 -32.33 -33.12 -8.41
CA ARG A 84 -31.74 -32.44 -9.57
C ARG A 84 -30.74 -31.39 -9.14
N THR A 85 -29.73 -31.18 -9.98
CA THR A 85 -28.70 -30.14 -9.79
C THR A 85 -28.99 -28.95 -10.69
N TRP A 86 -28.99 -27.77 -10.10
CA TRP A 86 -29.07 -26.47 -10.75
C TRP A 86 -27.72 -25.76 -10.66
N GLN A 87 -27.43 -24.89 -11.63
CA GLN A 87 -26.26 -24.01 -11.64
C GLN A 87 -26.71 -22.58 -11.35
N LEU A 88 -26.36 -22.11 -10.16
CA LEU A 88 -26.60 -20.73 -9.72
C LEU A 88 -25.36 -19.90 -10.03
N SER A 89 -25.51 -18.89 -10.90
CA SER A 89 -24.45 -17.97 -11.32
C SER A 89 -24.73 -16.56 -10.85
N VAL A 90 -23.78 -15.95 -10.12
CA VAL A 90 -23.83 -14.54 -9.71
C VAL A 90 -22.80 -13.76 -10.50
N THR A 91 -23.24 -12.74 -11.24
CA THR A 91 -22.38 -11.86 -12.04
C THR A 91 -21.95 -10.62 -11.23
N PRO A 92 -20.89 -9.91 -11.68
CA PRO A 92 -20.51 -8.61 -11.10
C PRO A 92 -21.52 -7.48 -11.35
N ASP A 93 -22.56 -7.71 -12.14
CA ASP A 93 -23.59 -6.72 -12.44
C ASP A 93 -24.66 -6.70 -11.35
N GLY A 94 -25.22 -5.53 -11.05
CA GLY A 94 -26.28 -5.34 -10.06
C GLY A 94 -25.79 -4.67 -8.77
N GLN A 95 -26.58 -4.80 -7.70
CA GLN A 95 -26.30 -4.10 -6.43
C GLN A 95 -24.96 -4.53 -5.80
N PRO A 96 -24.18 -3.60 -5.21
CA PRO A 96 -22.85 -3.89 -4.66
C PRO A 96 -22.87 -4.89 -3.52
N VAL A 97 -23.88 -4.81 -2.65
CA VAL A 97 -24.13 -5.82 -1.63
C VAL A 97 -25.32 -6.61 -2.11
N LEU A 98 -25.08 -7.88 -2.36
CA LEU A 98 -26.12 -8.85 -2.66
C LEU A 98 -26.42 -9.61 -1.37
N ASP A 99 -27.64 -9.52 -0.88
CA ASP A 99 -28.18 -10.36 0.19
C ASP A 99 -29.63 -10.66 -0.17
N THR A 100 -29.84 -11.76 -0.88
CA THR A 100 -31.16 -12.14 -1.41
C THR A 100 -31.42 -13.62 -1.17
N ILE A 101 -32.69 -14.01 -1.24
CA ILE A 101 -33.12 -15.40 -1.16
C ILE A 101 -33.67 -15.80 -2.52
N ILE A 102 -33.06 -16.80 -3.13
CA ILE A 102 -33.55 -17.39 -4.38
C ILE A 102 -34.45 -18.56 -4.00
N GLU A 103 -35.70 -18.52 -4.45
CA GLU A 103 -36.73 -19.47 -4.04
C GLU A 103 -37.27 -20.23 -5.25
N TRP A 104 -37.23 -21.56 -5.17
CA TRP A 104 -37.89 -22.46 -6.11
C TRP A 104 -39.29 -22.77 -5.58
N GLU A 105 -40.31 -22.25 -6.25
CA GLU A 105 -41.71 -22.41 -5.84
C GLU A 105 -42.32 -23.66 -6.48
N PHE A 106 -42.79 -24.60 -5.66
CA PHE A 106 -43.51 -25.78 -6.11
C PHE A 106 -45.02 -25.66 -5.85
N ASP A 107 -45.81 -26.53 -6.48
CA ASP A 107 -47.24 -26.69 -6.19
C ASP A 107 -47.54 -26.95 -4.70
N LEU A 108 -46.60 -27.59 -3.99
CA LEU A 108 -46.70 -27.83 -2.55
C LEU A 108 -45.33 -27.65 -1.86
N GLY A 109 -45.10 -26.45 -1.31
CA GLY A 109 -43.89 -26.07 -0.60
C GLY A 109 -42.88 -25.34 -1.48
N SER A 110 -41.75 -24.96 -0.89
CA SER A 110 -40.68 -24.24 -1.58
C SER A 110 -39.30 -24.66 -1.05
N GLY A 111 -38.27 -24.37 -1.84
CA GLY A 111 -36.87 -24.51 -1.43
C GLY A 111 -36.14 -23.19 -1.67
N GLY A 112 -35.62 -22.57 -0.61
CA GLY A 112 -34.92 -21.29 -0.69
C GLY A 112 -33.45 -21.38 -0.32
N ILE A 113 -32.59 -20.68 -1.05
CA ILE A 113 -31.16 -20.49 -0.72
C ILE A 113 -30.88 -19.01 -0.50
N ARG A 114 -30.23 -18.67 0.63
CA ARG A 114 -29.74 -17.30 0.87
C ARG A 114 -28.39 -17.12 0.20
N VAL A 115 -28.24 -16.07 -0.60
CA VAL A 115 -27.01 -15.75 -1.31
C VAL A 115 -26.48 -14.41 -0.82
N THR A 116 -25.25 -14.39 -0.30
CA THR A 116 -24.57 -13.16 0.10
C THR A 116 -23.32 -12.92 -0.74
N ALA A 117 -23.11 -11.68 -1.20
CA ALA A 117 -21.99 -11.30 -2.05
C ALA A 117 -21.68 -9.79 -1.96
N ASN A 118 -20.42 -9.42 -2.16
CA ASN A 118 -19.98 -8.05 -2.39
C ASN A 118 -19.42 -7.91 -3.81
N ARG A 119 -20.09 -7.20 -4.71
CA ARG A 119 -19.61 -6.96 -6.08
C ARG A 119 -18.55 -5.85 -6.06
N ILE A 120 -17.38 -6.14 -6.60
CA ILE A 120 -16.29 -5.16 -6.75
C ILE A 120 -16.11 -4.87 -8.24
N ILE A 121 -16.20 -3.60 -8.62
CA ILE A 121 -15.99 -3.15 -10.00
C ILE A 121 -14.54 -2.73 -10.20
N ALA A 122 -13.96 -3.13 -11.32
CA ALA A 122 -12.61 -2.74 -11.67
C ALA A 122 -12.53 -1.28 -12.13
N TRP A 123 -11.51 -0.55 -11.68
CA TRP A 123 -11.15 0.71 -12.30
C TRP A 123 -10.29 0.44 -13.53
N SER A 124 -10.92 0.32 -14.70
CA SER A 124 -10.27 -0.10 -15.94
C SER A 124 -9.66 1.01 -16.78
N PHE A 125 -9.72 2.28 -16.34
CA PHE A 125 -9.14 3.42 -17.04
C PHE A 125 -7.62 3.51 -16.81
N ALA A 126 -6.87 3.97 -17.82
CA ALA A 126 -5.40 4.10 -17.73
C ALA A 126 -5.05 5.49 -17.26
N PRO A 127 -4.02 5.63 -16.40
CA PRO A 127 -3.43 6.91 -16.17
C PRO A 127 -2.72 7.37 -17.44
N ASP A 128 -2.64 8.68 -17.62
CA ASP A 128 -1.64 9.26 -18.51
C ASP A 128 -0.28 9.25 -17.79
N TRP A 129 0.72 8.70 -18.45
CA TRP A 129 2.08 8.61 -17.93
C TRP A 129 2.90 9.87 -18.20
N ALA A 130 2.41 10.80 -19.03
CA ALA A 130 3.11 12.06 -19.31
C ALA A 130 3.38 12.87 -18.02
N ASP A 131 2.43 12.84 -17.07
CA ASP A 131 2.53 13.50 -15.77
C ASP A 131 2.93 12.54 -14.62
N GLY A 132 3.14 11.26 -14.92
CA GLY A 132 3.40 10.22 -13.93
C GLY A 132 2.19 9.88 -13.03
N VAL A 133 2.43 8.97 -12.09
CA VAL A 133 1.46 8.55 -11.08
C VAL A 133 2.02 8.88 -9.70
N ARG A 134 1.25 9.63 -8.90
CA ARG A 134 1.65 9.99 -7.55
C ARG A 134 1.11 9.00 -6.53
N GLU A 135 2.02 8.42 -5.76
CA GLU A 135 1.72 7.61 -4.59
C GLU A 135 2.01 8.42 -3.32
N THR A 136 1.06 8.48 -2.39
CA THR A 136 1.28 9.12 -1.08
C THR A 136 1.15 8.10 0.03
N LEU A 137 2.13 8.04 0.92
CA LEU A 137 2.11 7.28 2.17
C LEU A 137 1.96 8.24 3.35
N GLU A 138 0.91 8.06 4.15
CA GLU A 138 0.60 8.90 5.31
C GLU A 138 0.59 8.08 6.60
N TRP A 139 1.69 8.17 7.36
CA TRP A 139 1.75 7.72 8.74
C TRP A 139 0.96 8.66 9.65
N LEU A 140 0.94 8.35 10.94
CA LEU A 140 0.40 9.26 11.95
C LEU A 140 1.25 9.11 13.20
N THR A 141 1.97 10.18 13.54
CA THR A 141 2.81 10.23 14.73
C THR A 141 2.38 11.37 15.63
N ASP A 142 2.46 11.11 16.93
CA ASP A 142 2.31 12.11 17.98
C ASP A 142 3.69 12.44 18.54
N ILE A 143 4.06 13.72 18.51
CA ILE A 143 5.36 14.23 18.95
C ILE A 143 5.14 15.22 20.09
N LEU A 144 5.50 14.78 21.29
CA LEU A 144 5.49 15.62 22.48
C LEU A 144 6.89 16.19 22.68
N SER A 145 7.04 17.50 22.49
CA SER A 145 8.33 18.19 22.63
C SER A 145 8.34 19.11 23.86
N SER A 146 9.41 19.04 24.64
CA SER A 146 9.71 20.01 25.71
C SER A 146 10.36 21.29 25.16
N GLU A 147 10.44 22.34 26.00
CA GLU A 147 11.18 23.58 25.68
C GLU A 147 12.69 23.35 25.43
N THR A 148 13.23 22.22 25.88
CA THR A 148 14.64 21.82 25.63
C THR A 148 14.80 20.86 24.44
N LEU A 149 13.72 20.67 23.66
CA LEU A 149 13.64 19.79 22.49
C LEU A 149 13.90 18.30 22.78
N VAL A 150 13.69 17.86 24.03
CA VAL A 150 13.44 16.43 24.31
C VAL A 150 12.10 16.06 23.68
N GLU A 151 12.09 15.01 22.88
CA GLU A 151 10.91 14.54 22.16
C GLU A 151 10.52 13.13 22.62
N GLN A 152 9.25 12.95 22.97
CA GLN A 152 8.61 11.63 23.03
C GLN A 152 7.79 11.43 21.75
N ARG A 153 7.99 10.31 21.06
CA ARG A 153 7.39 10.05 19.74
C ARG A 153 6.61 8.74 19.76
N ARG A 154 5.37 8.78 19.27
CA ARG A 154 4.47 7.62 19.24
C ARG A 154 3.88 7.46 17.85
N ALA A 155 4.03 6.30 17.23
CA ALA A 155 3.24 5.95 16.05
C ALA A 155 1.82 5.57 16.48
N LEU A 156 0.82 6.19 15.86
CA LEU A 156 -0.61 5.96 16.09
C LEU A 156 -1.24 5.05 15.03
N ARG A 157 -0.50 4.72 13.97
CA ARG A 157 -0.89 3.77 12.93
C ARG A 157 0.16 2.67 12.81
N ILE A 158 -0.30 1.45 12.51
CA ILE A 158 0.57 0.31 12.21
C ILE A 158 1.09 0.44 10.77
N ALA A 159 0.18 0.54 9.79
CA ALA A 159 0.49 0.81 8.39
C ALA A 159 0.06 2.24 7.99
N PRO A 160 0.76 2.88 7.03
CA PRO A 160 0.35 4.19 6.53
C PRO A 160 -0.96 4.08 5.74
N ARG A 161 -1.70 5.20 5.66
CA ARG A 161 -2.72 5.33 4.62
C ARG A 161 -2.03 5.53 3.29
N ARG A 162 -2.48 4.81 2.26
CA ARG A 162 -1.91 4.87 0.93
C ARG A 162 -2.90 5.51 -0.04
N PHE A 163 -2.43 6.52 -0.76
CA PHE A 163 -3.20 7.16 -1.81
C PHE A 163 -2.51 6.99 -3.15
N LEU A 164 -3.30 6.82 -4.20
CA LEU A 164 -2.84 6.84 -5.58
C LEU A 164 -3.60 7.93 -6.33
N GLN A 165 -2.85 8.79 -7.02
CA GLN A 165 -3.37 9.91 -7.78
C GLN A 165 -2.79 9.87 -9.19
N ALA A 166 -3.66 10.06 -10.17
CA ALA A 166 -3.26 10.08 -11.57
C ALA A 166 -4.22 10.92 -12.41
N SER A 167 -3.68 11.56 -13.44
CA SER A 167 -4.45 12.12 -14.54
C SER A 167 -4.82 11.02 -15.53
N MET A 168 -5.95 11.16 -16.23
CA MET A 168 -6.34 10.27 -17.32
C MET A 168 -7.07 11.02 -18.41
N TYR A 169 -6.87 10.55 -19.64
CA TYR A 169 -7.60 10.99 -20.82
C TYR A 169 -8.46 9.84 -21.31
N VAL A 170 -9.76 10.09 -21.47
CA VAL A 170 -10.72 9.11 -21.99
C VAL A 170 -11.38 9.65 -23.24
N GLU A 171 -11.46 8.81 -24.28
CA GLU A 171 -12.03 9.20 -25.57
C GLU A 171 -13.21 8.31 -25.98
N GLY A 172 -14.16 8.89 -26.72
CA GLY A 172 -15.23 8.16 -27.40
C GLY A 172 -16.11 7.35 -26.45
N ARG A 173 -16.11 6.02 -26.61
CA ARG A 173 -16.89 5.12 -25.75
C ARG A 173 -16.35 5.02 -24.33
N GLU A 174 -15.05 5.17 -24.11
CA GLU A 174 -14.46 5.14 -22.76
C GLU A 174 -14.85 6.39 -21.98
N ARG A 175 -14.97 7.54 -22.66
CA ARG A 175 -15.50 8.77 -22.08
C ARG A 175 -16.94 8.59 -21.58
N GLN A 176 -17.79 7.94 -22.38
CA GLN A 176 -19.16 7.60 -22.00
C GLN A 176 -19.19 6.61 -20.84
N LEU A 177 -18.29 5.61 -20.84
CA LEU A 177 -18.17 4.65 -19.75
C LEU A 177 -17.75 5.33 -18.44
N LEU A 178 -16.75 6.23 -18.46
CA LEU A 178 -16.29 6.94 -17.26
C LEU A 178 -17.41 7.76 -16.64
N ASP A 179 -18.18 8.46 -17.46
CA ASP A 179 -19.33 9.26 -17.02
C ASP A 179 -20.37 8.39 -16.28
N LEU A 180 -20.78 7.27 -16.89
CA LEU A 180 -21.72 6.32 -16.27
C LEU A 180 -21.14 5.63 -15.04
N ALA A 181 -19.85 5.27 -15.07
CA ALA A 181 -19.13 4.64 -13.97
C ALA A 181 -19.07 5.56 -12.75
N LEU A 182 -18.78 6.84 -12.94
CA LEU A 182 -18.78 7.83 -11.86
C LEU A 182 -20.19 8.15 -11.37
N TYR A 183 -21.17 8.24 -12.26
CA TYR A 183 -22.57 8.47 -11.89
C TYR A 183 -23.14 7.31 -11.04
N GLY A 184 -22.93 6.05 -11.46
CA GLY A 184 -23.49 4.87 -10.80
C GLY A 184 -22.66 4.32 -9.63
N TRP A 185 -21.34 4.53 -9.64
CA TRP A 185 -20.40 3.88 -8.71
C TRP A 185 -19.36 4.82 -8.08
N GLY A 186 -19.45 6.14 -8.27
CA GLY A 186 -18.42 7.09 -7.82
C GLY A 186 -18.09 7.09 -6.31
N SER A 187 -19.07 6.78 -5.45
CA SER A 187 -18.86 6.72 -3.98
C SER A 187 -18.51 5.34 -3.44
N ARG A 188 -18.39 4.32 -4.29
CA ARG A 188 -18.26 2.91 -3.90
C ARG A 188 -16.80 2.44 -3.98
N VAL A 189 -16.58 1.18 -3.60
CA VAL A 189 -15.27 0.53 -3.65
C VAL A 189 -14.98 0.01 -5.05
N TRP A 190 -13.78 0.30 -5.52
CA TRP A 190 -13.23 -0.14 -6.81
C TRP A 190 -12.10 -1.13 -6.57
N ALA A 191 -11.94 -2.11 -7.46
CA ALA A 191 -10.67 -2.81 -7.62
C ALA A 191 -9.75 -1.91 -8.45
N LEU A 192 -8.90 -1.16 -7.75
CA LEU A 192 -7.96 -0.23 -8.35
C LEU A 192 -6.67 -0.97 -8.74
N PRO A 193 -6.28 -0.98 -10.02
CA PRO A 193 -4.95 -1.46 -10.39
C PRO A 193 -3.88 -0.52 -9.82
N ILE A 194 -2.85 -1.09 -9.20
CA ILE A 194 -1.67 -0.35 -8.76
C ILE A 194 -0.86 -0.02 -10.01
N TRP A 195 -1.20 1.11 -10.66
CA TRP A 195 -0.65 1.49 -11.96
C TRP A 195 0.88 1.47 -12.05
N PRO A 196 1.64 1.94 -11.03
CA PRO A 196 3.11 1.86 -11.01
C PRO A 196 3.69 0.46 -11.02
N GLU A 197 2.85 -0.57 -10.87
CA GLU A 197 3.25 -1.96 -10.68
C GLU A 197 2.76 -2.85 -11.83
N ILE A 198 2.48 -2.24 -12.98
CA ILE A 198 2.17 -2.93 -14.23
C ILE A 198 3.30 -3.87 -14.64
N GLN A 199 2.91 -5.03 -15.18
CA GLN A 199 3.76 -5.91 -15.97
C GLN A 199 3.02 -6.43 -17.20
N LEU A 200 3.78 -6.79 -18.24
CA LEU A 200 3.25 -7.40 -19.45
C LEU A 200 3.39 -8.93 -19.37
N LEU A 201 2.34 -9.65 -19.76
CA LEU A 201 2.39 -11.10 -19.81
C LEU A 201 3.45 -11.60 -20.80
N GLN A 202 4.30 -12.51 -20.34
CA GLN A 202 5.33 -13.14 -21.19
C GLN A 202 4.75 -14.27 -22.06
N SER A 203 3.65 -14.88 -21.63
CA SER A 203 2.99 -15.99 -22.32
C SER A 203 1.47 -15.82 -22.27
N THR A 204 0.75 -16.50 -23.16
CA THR A 204 -0.71 -16.45 -23.17
C THR A 204 -1.27 -17.20 -21.98
N THR A 205 -2.19 -16.57 -21.23
CA THR A 205 -3.04 -17.24 -20.24
C THR A 205 -4.32 -17.69 -20.94
N ALA A 206 -4.56 -19.00 -21.00
CA ALA A 206 -5.79 -19.55 -21.57
C ALA A 206 -6.99 -19.24 -20.67
N ALA A 207 -8.21 -19.26 -21.23
CA ALA A 207 -9.42 -19.27 -20.42
C ALA A 207 -9.48 -20.54 -19.56
N GLY A 208 -10.00 -20.43 -18.35
CA GLY A 208 -10.03 -21.47 -17.32
C GLY A 208 -8.71 -21.67 -16.59
N SER A 209 -7.67 -20.88 -16.87
CA SER A 209 -6.36 -21.07 -16.25
C SER A 209 -6.41 -20.72 -14.76
N LEU A 210 -5.94 -21.62 -13.91
CA LEU A 210 -5.75 -21.38 -12.48
C LEU A 210 -4.37 -20.81 -12.14
N ARG A 211 -3.54 -20.56 -13.16
CA ARG A 211 -2.16 -20.07 -13.00
C ARG A 211 -1.92 -18.90 -13.91
N ILE A 212 -1.29 -17.85 -13.37
CA ILE A 212 -0.73 -16.75 -14.13
C ILE A 212 0.79 -16.77 -13.94
N ASN A 213 1.53 -16.89 -15.03
CA ASN A 213 2.99 -16.80 -14.98
C ASN A 213 3.39 -15.32 -15.05
N CYS A 214 3.96 -14.82 -13.96
CA CYS A 214 4.33 -13.43 -13.81
C CYS A 214 5.40 -13.28 -12.73
N GLN A 215 6.07 -12.13 -12.66
CA GLN A 215 6.96 -11.85 -11.55
C GLN A 215 6.15 -11.33 -10.36
N THR A 216 6.52 -11.75 -9.16
CA THR A 216 5.86 -11.34 -7.91
C THR A 216 6.79 -10.60 -6.96
N ALA A 217 8.11 -10.74 -7.13
CA ALA A 217 9.10 -10.09 -6.29
C ALA A 217 8.99 -8.55 -6.40
N ASN A 218 8.98 -7.89 -5.24
CA ASN A 218 8.95 -6.42 -5.11
C ASN A 218 7.72 -5.76 -5.75
N LEU A 219 6.61 -6.50 -5.87
CA LEU A 219 5.31 -6.03 -6.33
C LEU A 219 4.25 -6.32 -5.26
N ASP A 220 3.15 -5.58 -5.30
CA ASP A 220 2.07 -5.54 -4.32
C ASP A 220 1.05 -6.67 -4.52
N PHE A 221 1.54 -7.87 -4.85
CA PHE A 221 0.72 -9.08 -4.88
C PHE A 221 0.74 -9.76 -3.51
N GLU A 222 -0.43 -10.11 -3.01
CA GLU A 222 -0.60 -10.83 -1.75
C GLU A 222 -1.54 -12.03 -1.92
N ALA A 223 -1.37 -13.04 -1.06
CA ALA A 223 -2.28 -14.17 -1.00
C ALA A 223 -3.63 -13.69 -0.43
N GLY A 224 -4.74 -14.05 -1.11
CA GLY A 224 -6.08 -13.52 -0.83
C GLY A 224 -6.36 -12.16 -1.48
N GLY A 225 -5.36 -11.52 -2.09
CA GLY A 225 -5.51 -10.25 -2.79
C GLY A 225 -6.11 -10.37 -4.20
N LEU A 226 -6.17 -9.25 -4.91
CA LEU A 226 -6.69 -9.18 -6.28
C LEU A 226 -5.57 -8.92 -7.29
N ALA A 227 -5.74 -9.47 -8.49
CA ALA A 227 -4.98 -9.07 -9.67
C ALA A 227 -5.95 -8.68 -10.79
N MET A 228 -5.51 -7.79 -11.67
CA MET A 228 -6.33 -7.31 -12.77
C MET A 228 -5.60 -7.49 -14.09
N PHE A 229 -6.23 -8.20 -15.01
CA PHE A 229 -5.90 -8.14 -16.42
C PHE A 229 -6.59 -6.96 -17.08
N ARG A 230 -5.87 -6.36 -18.03
CA ARG A 230 -6.41 -5.30 -18.87
C ARG A 230 -5.90 -5.44 -20.30
N GLY A 231 -6.83 -5.30 -21.24
CA GLY A 231 -6.56 -5.21 -22.66
C GLY A 231 -6.19 -3.80 -23.09
N ASP A 232 -6.40 -3.52 -24.37
CA ASP A 232 -6.07 -2.23 -24.97
C ASP A 232 -7.10 -1.13 -24.62
N ASP A 233 -8.32 -1.54 -24.26
CA ASP A 233 -9.42 -0.63 -23.88
C ASP A 233 -9.91 -0.88 -22.44
N ALA A 234 -10.71 0.05 -21.93
CA ALA A 234 -11.34 -0.01 -20.61
C ALA A 234 -12.51 -1.01 -20.52
N PHE A 235 -12.93 -1.63 -21.63
CA PHE A 235 -14.02 -2.63 -21.67
C PHE A 235 -13.48 -4.06 -21.54
N THR A 236 -12.23 -4.26 -21.92
CA THR A 236 -11.55 -5.55 -21.92
C THR A 236 -10.72 -5.64 -20.66
N TYR A 237 -11.32 -6.12 -19.58
CA TYR A 237 -10.64 -6.35 -18.32
C TYR A 237 -11.18 -7.59 -17.62
N GLU A 238 -10.38 -8.12 -16.69
CA GLU A 238 -10.79 -9.20 -15.81
C GLU A 238 -10.08 -9.06 -14.47
N VAL A 239 -10.84 -9.11 -13.38
CA VAL A 239 -10.27 -9.14 -12.02
C VAL A 239 -10.35 -10.56 -11.48
N VAL A 240 -9.23 -11.02 -10.92
CA VAL A 240 -9.06 -12.37 -10.40
C VAL A 240 -8.60 -12.33 -8.94
N GLU A 241 -9.01 -13.33 -8.16
CA GLU A 241 -8.60 -13.49 -6.75
C GLU A 241 -7.41 -14.45 -6.66
N ILE A 242 -6.36 -14.01 -5.97
CA ILE A 242 -5.12 -14.76 -5.75
C ILE A 242 -5.34 -15.71 -4.57
N LEU A 243 -5.19 -17.01 -4.79
CA LEU A 243 -5.22 -17.99 -3.70
C LEU A 243 -3.86 -18.04 -2.98
N THR A 244 -2.79 -18.21 -3.76
CA THR A 244 -1.40 -18.22 -3.29
C THR A 244 -0.51 -17.67 -4.38
N LEU A 245 0.72 -17.30 -4.03
CA LEU A 245 1.72 -16.86 -4.99
C LEU A 245 3.09 -17.49 -4.67
N ASP A 246 3.91 -17.59 -5.70
CA ASP A 246 5.32 -17.95 -5.61
C ASP A 246 6.15 -16.95 -6.43
N ALA A 247 7.47 -17.11 -6.47
CA ALA A 247 8.37 -16.19 -7.17
C ALA A 247 8.06 -16.02 -8.66
N ASN A 248 7.42 -17.01 -9.30
CA ASN A 248 7.20 -17.09 -10.73
C ASN A 248 5.72 -16.99 -11.12
N GLY A 249 4.82 -16.61 -10.20
CA GLY A 249 3.44 -16.32 -10.56
C GLY A 249 2.40 -16.50 -9.47
N LEU A 250 1.15 -16.42 -9.91
CA LEU A 250 -0.04 -16.38 -9.07
C LEU A 250 -0.90 -17.61 -9.31
N ASN A 251 -1.23 -18.33 -8.25
CA ASN A 251 -2.26 -19.37 -8.27
C ASN A 251 -3.60 -18.73 -7.93
N LEU A 252 -4.58 -18.91 -8.81
CA LEU A 252 -5.88 -18.29 -8.69
C LEU A 252 -6.84 -19.20 -7.92
N LYS A 253 -7.77 -18.58 -7.20
CA LYS A 253 -8.86 -19.30 -6.55
C LYS A 253 -9.86 -19.85 -7.57
N ARG A 254 -9.98 -19.19 -8.72
CA ARG A 254 -10.88 -19.53 -9.82
C ARG A 254 -10.17 -19.32 -11.16
N GLY A 255 -10.54 -20.13 -12.15
CA GLY A 255 -9.97 -20.03 -13.47
C GLY A 255 -10.31 -18.68 -14.12
N THR A 256 -9.41 -18.19 -14.97
CA THR A 256 -9.70 -17.01 -15.80
C THR A 256 -10.94 -17.24 -16.67
N GLN A 257 -11.73 -16.20 -16.93
CA GLN A 257 -12.93 -16.27 -17.76
C GLN A 257 -12.60 -16.11 -19.24
N GLN A 258 -11.55 -15.34 -19.53
CA GLN A 258 -11.16 -15.01 -20.89
C GLN A 258 -9.73 -15.46 -21.19
N ARG A 259 -9.42 -15.55 -22.49
CA ARG A 259 -8.05 -15.77 -22.95
C ARG A 259 -7.32 -14.43 -22.95
N TRP A 260 -6.15 -14.39 -22.32
CA TRP A 260 -5.26 -13.23 -22.28
C TRP A 260 -3.99 -13.52 -23.08
N PRO A 261 -3.80 -12.90 -24.26
CA PRO A 261 -2.60 -13.05 -25.06
C PRO A 261 -1.33 -12.62 -24.34
N ALA A 262 -0.17 -13.03 -24.87
CA ALA A 262 1.10 -12.42 -24.47
C ALA A 262 1.04 -10.90 -24.72
N ARG A 263 1.73 -10.13 -23.87
CA ARG A 263 1.71 -8.66 -23.81
C ARG A 263 0.43 -8.02 -23.29
N SER A 264 -0.58 -8.78 -22.86
CA SER A 264 -1.66 -8.20 -22.05
C SER A 264 -1.11 -7.63 -20.74
N ARG A 265 -1.76 -6.59 -20.22
CA ARG A 265 -1.32 -5.89 -19.01
C ARG A 265 -1.85 -6.61 -17.78
N LEU A 266 -0.99 -6.84 -16.81
CA LEU A 266 -1.31 -7.41 -15.51
C LEU A 266 -0.90 -6.42 -14.43
N TYR A 267 -1.81 -6.17 -13.49
CA TYR A 267 -1.59 -5.30 -12.34
C TYR A 267 -1.92 -6.06 -11.05
N PRO A 268 -1.19 -5.81 -9.95
CA PRO A 268 -1.78 -5.95 -8.62
C PRO A 268 -2.99 -5.03 -8.52
N ALA A 269 -4.06 -5.48 -7.88
CA ALA A 269 -5.27 -4.69 -7.69
C ALA A 269 -5.64 -4.65 -6.20
N ARG A 270 -6.06 -3.47 -5.73
CA ARG A 270 -6.43 -3.24 -4.33
C ARG A 270 -7.80 -2.59 -4.23
N PRO A 271 -8.63 -2.94 -3.23
CA PRO A 271 -9.86 -2.23 -2.93
C PRO A 271 -9.55 -0.76 -2.56
N ALA A 272 -10.11 0.17 -3.33
CA ALA A 272 -9.91 1.59 -3.12
C ALA A 272 -11.19 2.40 -3.34
N GLN A 273 -11.27 3.58 -2.72
CA GLN A 273 -12.39 4.50 -2.88
C GLN A 273 -11.87 5.86 -3.36
N LEU A 274 -12.64 6.53 -4.20
CA LEU A 274 -12.38 7.93 -4.57
C LEU A 274 -12.47 8.80 -3.32
N VAL A 275 -11.42 9.57 -3.04
CA VAL A 275 -11.38 10.50 -1.89
C VAL A 275 -12.41 11.61 -2.06
N SER A 276 -12.60 12.06 -3.30
CA SER A 276 -13.62 13.00 -3.71
C SER A 276 -14.05 12.68 -5.14
N ALA A 277 -15.25 13.13 -5.52
CA ALA A 277 -15.66 13.05 -6.93
C ALA A 277 -14.63 13.80 -7.81
N PRO A 278 -14.08 13.16 -8.85
CA PRO A 278 -13.07 13.80 -9.69
C PRO A 278 -13.70 14.93 -10.50
N GLN A 279 -12.94 16.01 -10.69
CA GLN A 279 -13.34 17.06 -11.61
C GLN A 279 -13.10 16.59 -13.05
N LEU A 280 -14.15 16.63 -13.86
CA LEU A 280 -14.13 16.22 -15.26
C LEU A 280 -14.00 17.45 -16.15
N THR A 281 -12.93 17.52 -16.94
CA THR A 281 -12.71 18.62 -17.88
C THR A 281 -12.95 18.12 -19.31
N ARG A 282 -13.98 18.65 -19.96
CA ARG A 282 -14.27 18.35 -21.36
C ARG A 282 -13.33 19.17 -22.26
N LEU A 283 -12.41 18.51 -22.95
CA LEU A 283 -11.48 19.16 -23.86
C LEU A 283 -12.13 19.41 -25.24
N HIS A 284 -12.85 18.42 -25.76
CA HIS A 284 -13.72 18.56 -26.94
C HIS A 284 -14.85 17.51 -26.89
N ASP A 285 -15.65 17.41 -27.94
CA ASP A 285 -16.88 16.57 -27.95
C ASP A 285 -16.64 15.07 -27.70
N ARG A 286 -15.42 14.58 -27.91
CA ARG A 286 -15.06 13.17 -27.77
C ARG A 286 -14.03 12.88 -26.68
N LEU A 287 -13.37 13.90 -26.13
CA LEU A 287 -12.24 13.74 -25.21
C LEU A 287 -12.50 14.49 -23.91
N GLN A 288 -12.20 13.82 -22.81
CA GLN A 288 -12.34 14.35 -21.47
C GLN A 288 -11.12 13.96 -20.65
N SER A 289 -10.64 14.88 -19.82
CA SER A 289 -9.64 14.59 -18.80
C SER A 289 -10.29 14.48 -17.43
N ALA A 290 -9.71 13.63 -16.60
CA ALA A 290 -10.08 13.48 -15.20
C ALA A 290 -8.82 13.33 -14.36
N GLU A 291 -8.83 13.94 -13.19
CA GLU A 291 -7.81 13.70 -12.17
C GLU A 291 -8.48 12.92 -11.04
N VAL A 292 -8.00 11.70 -10.81
CA VAL A 292 -8.55 10.83 -9.77
C VAL A 292 -7.59 10.71 -8.61
N ARG A 293 -8.14 10.64 -7.40
CA ARG A 293 -7.39 10.34 -6.20
C ARG A 293 -8.12 9.26 -5.41
N PHE A 294 -7.46 8.14 -5.25
CA PHE A 294 -7.96 6.99 -4.52
C PHE A 294 -7.29 6.86 -3.16
N LEU A 295 -8.06 6.44 -2.17
CA LEU A 295 -7.59 5.93 -0.89
C LEU A 295 -7.74 4.40 -0.91
N LEU A 296 -6.65 3.67 -0.66
CA LEU A 296 -6.71 2.23 -0.45
C LEU A 296 -7.38 1.94 0.90
N LEU A 297 -8.25 0.95 0.91
CA LEU A 297 -9.10 0.64 2.06
C LEU A 297 -8.55 -0.46 2.97
N ASP A 298 -7.58 -1.22 2.48
CA ASP A 298 -6.94 -2.31 3.17
C ASP A 298 -5.57 -1.91 3.74
N ALA A 299 -5.09 -2.72 4.68
CA ALA A 299 -3.77 -2.53 5.29
C ALA A 299 -2.69 -2.68 4.21
N CYS A 300 -1.98 -1.59 3.93
CA CYS A 300 -0.85 -1.59 3.00
C CYS A 300 0.39 -2.01 3.78
N ASP A 301 0.55 -3.30 4.05
CA ASP A 301 1.71 -3.80 4.78
C ASP A 301 2.92 -3.92 3.84
N TRP A 302 4.10 -3.58 4.34
CA TRP A 302 5.36 -3.72 3.61
C TRP A 302 6.49 -4.03 4.59
N PRO A 303 7.56 -4.74 4.19
CA PRO A 303 8.70 -5.01 5.07
C PRO A 303 9.30 -3.74 5.67
N GLU A 304 9.49 -3.71 6.98
CA GLU A 304 10.14 -2.61 7.69
C GLU A 304 11.65 -2.87 7.77
N THR A 305 12.47 -2.13 7.04
CA THR A 305 13.93 -2.33 7.02
C THR A 305 14.67 -1.03 7.28
N LEU A 306 15.39 -0.98 8.41
CA LEU A 306 16.31 0.12 8.71
C LEU A 306 17.73 -0.23 8.24
N PRO A 307 18.60 0.78 7.99
CA PRO A 307 19.99 0.55 7.64
C PRO A 307 20.73 -0.30 8.69
N ALA A 308 21.60 -1.21 8.24
CA ALA A 308 22.32 -2.12 9.11
C ALA A 308 23.50 -1.46 9.85
N ALA A 309 24.07 -0.39 9.29
CA ALA A 309 25.14 0.36 9.93
C ALA A 309 24.62 1.05 11.19
N LEU A 310 25.29 0.82 12.32
CA LEU A 310 24.91 1.39 13.61
C LEU A 310 25.97 2.37 14.10
N TYR A 311 25.53 3.51 14.60
CA TYR A 311 26.34 4.45 15.34
C TYR A 311 25.59 4.87 16.61
N ARG A 312 26.24 4.72 17.77
CA ARG A 312 25.63 4.93 19.10
C ARG A 312 24.27 4.23 19.25
N ASN A 313 24.20 2.96 18.85
CA ASN A 313 22.99 2.12 18.88
C ASN A 313 21.80 2.63 18.03
N ARG A 314 22.05 3.48 17.03
CA ARG A 314 21.03 3.94 16.07
C ARG A 314 21.48 3.69 14.63
N PRO A 315 20.54 3.40 13.70
CA PRO A 315 20.87 3.23 12.29
C PRO A 315 21.49 4.48 11.68
N VAL A 316 22.42 4.29 10.73
CA VAL A 316 23.02 5.34 9.91
C VAL A 316 22.50 5.22 8.49
N LEU A 317 21.94 6.29 7.95
CA LEU A 317 21.52 6.36 6.56
C LEU A 317 22.72 6.72 5.68
N ASP A 318 23.53 5.72 5.30
CA ASP A 318 24.75 5.91 4.50
C ASP A 318 24.50 6.09 2.99
N GLN A 319 23.27 5.87 2.53
CA GLN A 319 22.92 6.06 1.12
C GLN A 319 23.00 7.55 0.79
N ALA A 320 23.88 7.89 -0.15
CA ALA A 320 24.01 9.27 -0.62
C ALA A 320 22.71 9.73 -1.30
N PRO A 321 22.30 10.99 -1.08
CA PRO A 321 21.19 11.58 -1.81
C PRO A 321 21.55 11.73 -3.30
N GLU A 322 20.52 11.86 -4.11
CA GLU A 322 20.65 12.22 -5.52
C GLU A 322 20.86 13.74 -5.65
N GLU A 323 21.80 14.17 -6.50
CA GLU A 323 22.30 15.56 -6.57
C GLU A 323 21.98 16.29 -7.89
N SER A 324 21.11 15.75 -8.76
CA SER A 324 20.71 16.42 -10.01
C SER A 324 19.89 17.69 -9.80
N GLU A 325 19.24 17.81 -8.64
CA GLU A 325 18.53 19.01 -8.19
C GLU A 325 19.20 19.59 -6.94
N GLU A 326 18.92 20.87 -6.67
CA GLU A 326 19.51 21.59 -5.54
C GLU A 326 19.09 20.97 -4.19
N LEU A 327 20.08 20.48 -3.45
CA LEU A 327 19.91 20.05 -2.06
C LEU A 327 19.85 21.28 -1.16
N THR A 328 18.76 21.43 -0.40
CA THR A 328 18.59 22.56 0.52
C THR A 328 18.83 22.14 1.96
N SER A 329 19.49 23.03 2.71
CA SER A 329 19.66 22.91 4.15
C SER A 329 19.35 24.23 4.84
N SER A 330 18.76 24.15 6.03
CA SER A 330 18.45 25.32 6.85
C SER A 330 18.61 24.99 8.33
N TYR A 331 18.55 26.01 9.19
CA TYR A 331 18.63 25.85 10.63
C TYR A 331 17.38 26.44 11.28
N GLU A 332 16.74 25.64 12.12
CA GLU A 332 15.62 26.06 12.95
C GLU A 332 16.10 26.31 14.39
N ARG A 333 15.58 27.36 15.04
CA ARG A 333 15.82 27.62 16.47
C ARG A 333 14.50 27.85 17.17
N LEU A 334 14.38 27.33 18.40
CA LEU A 334 13.21 27.55 19.24
C LEU A 334 13.35 28.90 19.96
N LEU A 335 13.05 29.98 19.23
CA LEU A 335 13.05 31.34 19.77
C LEU A 335 11.68 31.68 20.36
N SER A 336 11.68 32.15 21.61
CA SER A 336 10.52 32.73 22.27
C SER A 336 10.68 34.24 22.34
N THR A 337 9.76 34.97 21.73
CA THR A 337 9.73 36.44 21.76
C THR A 337 8.66 36.91 22.73
N LEU A 338 9.07 37.58 23.79
CA LEU A 338 8.19 38.30 24.71
C LEU A 338 8.25 39.79 24.36
N ASP A 339 7.18 40.30 23.75
CA ASP A 339 7.04 41.70 23.39
C ASP A 339 5.86 42.32 24.15
N SER A 340 6.16 43.34 24.97
CA SER A 340 5.16 44.08 25.74
C SER A 340 4.64 45.32 25.01
N GLY A 341 5.15 45.63 23.81
CA GLY A 341 4.79 46.78 22.98
C GLY A 341 5.30 48.13 23.49
N MET A 342 5.85 48.19 24.70
CA MET A 342 6.34 49.42 25.35
C MET A 342 7.87 49.49 25.42
N GLY A 343 8.57 48.39 25.17
CA GLY A 343 10.02 48.28 25.25
C GLY A 343 10.61 47.39 24.15
N LEU A 344 11.93 47.18 24.18
CA LEU A 344 12.56 46.23 23.26
C LEU A 344 12.08 44.80 23.54
N PRO A 345 11.78 44.01 22.51
CA PRO A 345 11.33 42.63 22.68
C PRO A 345 12.45 41.78 23.31
N LEU A 346 12.09 40.96 24.30
CA LEU A 346 12.99 39.97 24.87
C LEU A 346 12.90 38.69 24.02
N ILE A 347 13.99 38.32 23.36
CA ILE A 347 14.10 37.10 22.56
C ILE A 347 14.98 36.11 23.32
N SER A 348 14.42 34.94 23.63
CA SER A 348 15.11 33.85 24.33
C SER A 348 15.16 32.61 23.46
N ASP A 349 16.35 32.03 23.29
CA ASP A 349 16.51 30.70 22.67
C ASP A 349 16.30 29.63 23.74
N LEU A 350 15.11 29.01 23.75
CA LEU A 350 14.69 28.08 24.81
C LEU A 350 15.54 26.79 24.81
N ALA A 351 15.92 26.32 23.63
CA ALA A 351 16.68 25.09 23.48
C ALA A 351 18.20 25.32 23.50
N GLY A 352 18.64 26.54 23.19
CA GLY A 352 20.05 26.92 23.11
C GLY A 352 20.83 26.24 21.98
N LYS A 353 20.14 25.60 21.02
CA LYS A 353 20.74 24.83 19.94
C LYS A 353 19.92 24.89 18.65
N PRO A 354 20.60 24.96 17.47
CA PRO A 354 19.94 24.88 16.19
C PRO A 354 19.58 23.43 15.83
N MET A 355 18.44 23.23 15.20
CA MET A 355 18.06 21.98 14.56
C MET A 355 18.27 22.12 13.04
N PRO A 356 19.23 21.38 12.46
CA PRO A 356 19.39 21.40 11.01
C PRO A 356 18.19 20.71 10.37
N ILE A 357 17.68 21.31 9.30
CA ILE A 357 16.68 20.73 8.42
C ILE A 357 17.37 20.48 7.09
N THR A 358 17.28 19.26 6.59
CA THR A 358 17.94 18.86 5.34
C THR A 358 16.93 18.18 4.45
N ARG A 359 16.82 18.65 3.20
CA ARG A 359 16.00 18.01 2.18
C ARG A 359 16.87 17.20 1.25
N TRP A 360 16.55 15.91 1.13
CA TRP A 360 17.22 14.97 0.24
C TRP A 360 16.26 14.49 -0.84
N ARG A 361 16.83 14.16 -1.99
CA ARG A 361 16.12 13.56 -3.10
C ARG A 361 16.60 12.12 -3.30
N TRP A 362 15.65 11.27 -3.65
CA TRP A 362 15.86 9.91 -4.11
C TRP A 362 15.38 9.77 -5.55
N LEU A 363 16.15 9.03 -6.31
CA LEU A 363 15.82 8.59 -7.66
C LEU A 363 16.03 7.07 -7.69
N GLU A 364 14.94 6.34 -7.70
CA GLU A 364 14.95 4.87 -7.66
C GLU A 364 14.76 4.32 -9.06
N LEU A 365 15.66 3.43 -9.48
CA LEU A 365 15.60 2.75 -10.78
C LEU A 365 15.23 1.27 -10.57
N GLY A 366 14.02 0.92 -10.97
CA GLY A 366 13.51 -0.44 -10.98
C GLY A 366 12.99 -0.95 -9.64
N ARG A 367 12.46 -2.19 -9.66
CA ARG A 367 11.67 -2.76 -8.56
C ARG A 367 12.42 -2.92 -7.24
N ALA A 368 13.68 -3.36 -7.29
CA ALA A 368 14.45 -3.65 -6.09
C ALA A 368 14.77 -2.38 -5.28
N GLN A 369 15.20 -1.33 -5.97
CA GLN A 369 15.49 -0.02 -5.38
C GLN A 369 14.22 0.63 -4.80
N ARG A 370 13.13 0.65 -5.59
CA ARG A 370 11.81 1.10 -5.12
C ARG A 370 11.32 0.35 -3.87
N ALA A 371 11.48 -0.97 -3.83
CA ALA A 371 11.10 -1.79 -2.69
C ALA A 371 11.95 -1.50 -1.44
N GLN A 372 13.26 -1.25 -1.62
CA GLN A 372 14.17 -0.88 -0.54
C GLN A 372 13.84 0.50 0.03
N LEU A 373 13.58 1.50 -0.82
CA LEU A 373 13.13 2.82 -0.37
C LEU A 373 11.80 2.71 0.38
N ARG A 374 10.82 1.98 -0.17
CA ARG A 374 9.54 1.75 0.52
C ARG A 374 9.79 1.06 1.87
N ALA A 375 10.66 0.05 1.94
CA ALA A 375 10.99 -0.62 3.19
C ALA A 375 11.68 0.27 4.23
N LEU A 376 12.54 1.20 3.78
CA LEU A 376 13.13 2.24 4.61
C LEU A 376 12.06 3.16 5.20
N LEU A 377 11.13 3.65 4.38
CA LEU A 377 10.06 4.53 4.83
C LEU A 377 9.15 3.83 5.86
N TYR A 378 8.86 2.55 5.66
CA TYR A 378 8.11 1.73 6.62
C TYR A 378 8.90 1.53 7.91
N GLY A 379 10.22 1.34 7.85
CA GLY A 379 11.09 1.29 9.03
C GLY A 379 11.17 2.61 9.81
N LEU A 380 11.09 3.76 9.12
CA LEU A 380 11.08 5.08 9.76
C LEU A 380 9.76 5.40 10.48
N ARG A 381 8.65 4.80 10.02
CA ARG A 381 7.28 4.98 10.53
C ARG A 381 6.89 6.46 10.65
N GLY A 382 7.08 7.21 9.55
CA GLY A 382 6.89 8.66 9.53
C GLY A 382 7.93 9.36 10.41
N GLN A 383 7.48 10.21 11.33
CA GLN A 383 8.38 10.98 12.19
C GLN A 383 8.86 10.23 13.44
N GLN A 384 8.55 8.93 13.60
CA GLN A 384 8.80 8.21 14.85
C GLN A 384 10.29 7.87 15.07
N VAL A 385 10.94 7.25 14.08
CA VAL A 385 12.26 6.66 14.27
C VAL A 385 13.35 7.63 13.82
N PRO A 386 14.27 8.04 14.72
CA PRO A 386 15.43 8.82 14.34
C PRO A 386 16.56 7.93 13.81
N VAL A 387 17.27 8.44 12.81
CA VAL A 387 18.44 7.83 12.18
C VAL A 387 19.56 8.85 12.07
N TRP A 388 20.81 8.41 12.09
CA TRP A 388 21.95 9.28 11.83
C TRP A 388 22.02 9.61 10.35
N LEU A 389 22.03 10.91 10.07
CA LEU A 389 22.06 11.45 8.72
C LEU A 389 23.42 12.13 8.49
N PRO A 390 24.32 11.54 7.69
CA PRO A 390 25.53 12.22 7.24
C PRO A 390 25.17 13.25 6.18
N THR A 391 25.67 14.49 6.26
CA THR A 391 25.40 15.55 5.26
C THR A 391 25.83 15.19 3.84
N HIS A 392 26.73 14.21 3.67
CA HIS A 392 27.40 13.83 2.43
C HIS A 392 28.23 14.93 1.75
N ALA A 393 28.30 16.12 2.34
CA ALA A 393 29.20 17.20 1.98
C ALA A 393 30.61 16.95 2.54
N ASP A 394 31.62 17.56 1.90
CA ASP A 394 32.98 17.63 2.46
C ASP A 394 33.05 18.82 3.42
N ASP A 395 32.70 18.53 4.67
CA ASP A 395 32.50 19.52 5.72
C ASP A 395 33.77 19.86 6.50
N LEU A 396 34.75 18.96 6.52
CA LEU A 396 36.00 19.09 7.28
C LEU A 396 37.21 18.68 6.44
N SER A 397 38.05 19.66 6.10
CA SER A 397 39.32 19.42 5.40
C SER A 397 40.42 19.00 6.37
N VAL A 398 40.82 17.73 6.33
CA VAL A 398 41.92 17.20 7.15
C VAL A 398 43.27 17.55 6.52
N ILE A 399 44.21 18.07 7.31
CA ILE A 399 45.49 18.57 6.80
C ILE A 399 46.71 17.80 7.31
N ALA A 400 46.56 16.97 8.34
CA ALA A 400 47.65 16.19 8.90
C ALA A 400 47.28 14.71 9.04
N THR A 401 48.31 13.85 9.02
CA THR A 401 48.18 12.41 9.24
C THR A 401 47.52 12.10 10.57
N ILE A 402 46.49 11.27 10.55
CA ILE A 402 45.86 10.72 11.76
C ILE A 402 46.56 9.39 12.07
N GLY A 403 47.35 9.37 13.14
CA GLY A 403 48.01 8.14 13.59
C GLY A 403 47.01 7.07 14.05
N ALA A 404 47.36 5.79 13.92
CA ALA A 404 46.44 4.68 14.22
C ALA A 404 45.87 4.66 15.65
N LEU A 405 46.69 5.09 16.63
CA LEU A 405 46.30 5.21 18.04
C LEU A 405 45.94 6.64 18.43
N SER A 406 46.01 7.60 17.48
CA SER A 406 45.69 8.99 17.72
C SER A 406 44.17 9.15 17.88
N THR A 407 43.77 9.91 18.90
CA THR A 407 42.41 10.42 19.04
C THR A 407 42.30 11.87 18.60
N VAL A 408 43.29 12.40 17.89
CA VAL A 408 43.25 13.79 17.40
C VAL A 408 43.32 13.84 15.89
N MET A 409 42.61 14.81 15.32
CA MET A 409 42.59 15.14 13.90
C MET A 409 42.80 16.64 13.74
N ASP A 410 43.80 17.02 12.94
CA ASP A 410 44.05 18.41 12.62
C ASP A 410 43.38 18.77 11.29
N ILE A 411 42.57 19.81 11.32
CA ILE A 411 41.80 20.32 10.19
C ILE A 411 42.24 21.75 9.84
N GLU A 412 41.90 22.18 8.63
CA GLU A 412 41.96 23.59 8.26
C GLU A 412 41.10 24.44 9.22
N TYR A 413 41.57 25.65 9.53
CA TYR A 413 40.80 26.58 10.36
C TYR A 413 39.50 27.00 9.66
N ILE A 414 38.38 26.49 10.16
CA ILE A 414 37.02 26.81 9.69
C ILE A 414 36.21 27.58 10.74
N GLY A 415 36.83 27.84 11.91
CA GLY A 415 36.17 28.45 13.06
C GLY A 415 35.33 27.47 13.88
N TYR A 416 35.61 26.16 13.80
CA TYR A 416 34.93 25.14 14.58
C TYR A 416 35.02 25.42 16.08
N THR A 417 36.21 25.82 16.55
CA THR A 417 36.50 26.16 17.95
C THR A 417 35.73 27.38 18.45
N ARG A 418 35.27 28.24 17.53
CA ARG A 418 34.47 29.43 17.84
C ARG A 418 32.97 29.16 17.79
N PHE A 419 32.50 28.46 16.77
CA PHE A 419 31.06 28.37 16.47
C PHE A 419 30.43 27.03 16.85
N ALA A 420 31.15 25.92 16.64
CA ALA A 420 30.62 24.58 16.85
C ALA A 420 30.91 24.04 18.25
N GLN A 421 32.16 24.10 18.72
CA GLN A 421 32.55 23.75 20.10
C GLN A 421 31.97 22.42 20.60
N ALA A 422 31.99 21.36 19.78
CA ALA A 422 31.38 20.06 20.10
C ALA A 422 29.89 20.12 20.52
N ARG A 423 29.15 21.15 20.08
CA ARG A 423 27.70 21.25 20.27
C ARG A 423 26.96 20.20 19.43
N VAL A 424 25.79 19.84 19.93
CA VAL A 424 24.81 18.96 19.26
C VAL A 424 24.63 19.33 17.79
N GLY A 425 24.64 18.33 16.91
CA GLY A 425 24.53 18.49 15.46
C GLY A 425 25.83 18.89 14.75
N ARG A 426 26.90 19.23 15.50
CA ARG A 426 28.25 19.49 14.95
C ARG A 426 29.34 18.78 15.75
N ARG A 427 29.01 17.68 16.43
CA ARG A 427 29.97 16.88 17.21
C ARG A 427 30.14 15.47 16.70
N ASP A 428 29.28 14.97 15.83
CA ASP A 428 29.40 13.62 15.27
C ASP A 428 29.78 13.74 13.79
N ILE A 429 30.72 12.91 13.34
CA ILE A 429 31.26 12.94 11.97
C ILE A 429 31.32 11.55 11.35
N ARG A 430 31.22 11.54 10.02
CA ARG A 430 31.47 10.39 9.15
C ARG A 430 32.70 10.65 8.30
N LEU A 431 33.77 9.89 8.53
CA LEU A 431 34.99 9.92 7.75
C LEU A 431 34.95 8.76 6.76
N GLN A 432 34.96 9.07 5.46
CA GLN A 432 35.00 8.07 4.39
C GLN A 432 36.35 8.12 3.69
N LEU A 433 36.99 6.95 3.53
CA LEU A 433 38.21 6.79 2.75
C LEU A 433 37.90 6.40 1.29
N TRP A 434 38.84 6.68 0.39
CA TRP A 434 38.75 6.24 -1.02
C TRP A 434 38.71 4.72 -1.18
N ASN A 435 39.25 3.97 -0.21
CA ASN A 435 39.19 2.51 -0.18
C ASN A 435 37.81 1.94 0.25
N GLY A 436 36.84 2.81 0.57
CA GLY A 436 35.49 2.42 1.01
C GLY A 436 35.32 2.25 2.52
N SER A 437 36.39 2.34 3.32
CA SER A 437 36.30 2.28 4.78
C SER A 437 35.58 3.52 5.33
N VAL A 438 34.70 3.31 6.31
CA VAL A 438 33.91 4.37 6.94
C VAL A 438 34.12 4.33 8.45
N PHE A 439 34.37 5.50 9.04
CA PHE A 439 34.51 5.68 10.47
C PHE A 439 33.51 6.72 10.98
N TYR A 440 32.74 6.35 12.00
CA TYR A 440 31.89 7.28 12.73
C TYR A 440 32.57 7.67 14.04
N ARG A 441 32.74 8.97 14.29
CA ARG A 441 33.45 9.46 15.49
C ARG A 441 32.71 10.64 16.11
N ARG A 442 32.79 10.72 17.45
CA ARG A 442 32.31 11.88 18.20
C ARG A 442 33.48 12.75 18.59
N ILE A 443 33.39 14.03 18.27
CA ILE A 443 34.26 15.09 18.72
C ILE A 443 33.91 15.42 20.17
N THR A 444 34.86 15.25 21.07
CA THR A 444 34.74 15.49 22.51
C THR A 444 35.38 16.82 22.93
N GLY A 445 36.27 17.37 22.10
CA GLY A 445 36.92 18.64 22.34
C GLY A 445 37.53 19.21 21.07
N CYS A 446 37.85 20.50 21.11
CA CYS A 446 38.53 21.19 20.03
C CYS A 446 39.46 22.27 20.59
N THR A 447 40.56 22.55 19.88
CA THR A 447 41.52 23.57 20.26
C THR A 447 42.11 24.22 19.02
N GLU A 448 42.23 25.54 19.01
CA GLU A 448 42.93 26.26 17.94
C GLU A 448 44.44 26.07 18.14
N LEU A 449 45.15 25.54 17.14
CA LEU A 449 46.60 25.34 17.20
C LEU A 449 47.36 26.53 16.62
N SER A 450 46.78 27.17 15.60
CA SER A 450 47.34 28.34 14.91
C SER A 450 46.25 29.06 14.11
N THR A 451 46.61 30.17 13.46
CA THR A 451 45.69 30.96 12.61
C THR A 451 45.14 30.21 11.39
N SER A 452 45.65 29.02 11.08
CA SER A 452 45.23 28.21 9.93
C SER A 452 44.87 26.77 10.30
N VAL A 453 44.97 26.37 11.58
CA VAL A 453 44.78 24.98 12.01
C VAL A 453 43.97 24.88 13.29
N GLU A 454 42.93 24.04 13.25
CA GLU A 454 42.18 23.61 14.43
C GLU A 454 42.39 22.12 14.67
N ARG A 455 42.50 21.73 15.94
CA ARG A 455 42.57 20.33 16.36
C ARG A 455 41.24 19.88 16.92
N LEU A 456 40.75 18.76 16.44
CA LEU A 456 39.58 18.06 16.96
C LEU A 456 40.04 16.82 17.73
N VAL A 457 39.37 16.54 18.86
CA VAL A 457 39.63 15.36 19.70
C VAL A 457 38.44 14.41 19.58
N PHE A 458 38.70 13.14 19.28
CA PHE A 458 37.72 12.07 19.16
C PHE A 458 37.50 11.32 20.46
N ASP A 459 36.36 10.64 20.54
CA ASP A 459 36.03 9.68 21.58
C ASP A 459 36.85 8.38 21.48
N THR A 460 37.16 7.92 20.25
CA THR A 460 37.93 6.71 20.00
C THR A 460 38.88 6.88 18.81
N ALA A 461 40.07 6.28 18.87
CA ALA A 461 41.04 6.30 17.77
C ALA A 461 40.49 5.59 16.51
N LEU A 462 41.03 5.91 15.32
CA LEU A 462 40.60 5.25 14.08
C LEU A 462 41.02 3.77 14.01
N GLY A 463 42.10 3.40 14.71
CA GLY A 463 42.65 2.04 14.71
C GLY A 463 43.57 1.76 13.50
N THR A 464 43.62 2.68 12.55
CA THR A 464 44.47 2.64 11.34
C THR A 464 45.06 4.01 11.10
N GLN A 465 46.29 4.06 10.58
CA GLN A 465 46.86 5.31 10.11
C GLN A 465 46.10 5.77 8.87
N VAL A 466 45.74 7.06 8.83
CA VAL A 466 45.02 7.68 7.71
C VAL A 466 45.78 8.93 7.29
N GLU A 467 46.24 8.95 6.05
CA GLU A 467 46.81 10.15 5.44
C GLU A 467 45.69 11.05 4.90
N PRO A 468 45.87 12.39 4.85
CA PRO A 468 44.90 13.30 4.24
C PRO A 468 44.49 12.91 2.81
N SER A 469 45.42 12.36 2.02
CA SER A 469 45.16 11.89 0.65
C SER A 469 44.28 10.64 0.58
N ASP A 470 44.15 9.88 1.67
CA ASP A 470 43.32 8.67 1.73
C ASP A 470 41.84 9.01 1.95
N ILE A 471 41.56 10.23 2.40
CA ILE A 471 40.23 10.70 2.77
C ILE A 471 39.48 11.13 1.52
N ALA A 472 38.30 10.54 1.31
CA ALA A 472 37.39 10.92 0.24
C ALA A 472 36.51 12.11 0.65
N ARG A 473 36.01 12.10 1.88
CA ARG A 473 35.25 13.20 2.48
C ARG A 473 35.08 13.01 3.98
N VAL A 474 34.92 14.11 4.69
CA VAL A 474 34.48 14.10 6.09
C VAL A 474 33.18 14.89 6.21
N SER A 475 32.10 14.22 6.59
CA SER A 475 30.75 14.80 6.65
C SER A 475 30.27 14.92 8.09
N TRP A 476 29.51 15.97 8.41
CA TRP A 476 28.78 16.02 9.68
C TRP A 476 27.71 14.93 9.74
N MET A 477 27.51 14.36 10.92
CA MET A 477 26.39 13.47 11.21
C MET A 477 25.44 14.14 12.18
N VAL A 478 24.16 14.13 11.82
CA VAL A 478 23.10 14.67 12.66
C VAL A 478 22.06 13.58 12.87
N LEU A 479 21.77 13.27 14.14
CA LEU A 479 20.63 12.42 14.46
C LEU A 479 19.35 13.15 14.03
N SER A 480 18.61 12.58 13.10
CA SER A 480 17.48 13.23 12.45
C SER A 480 16.32 12.27 12.29
N ARG A 481 15.10 12.80 12.19
CA ARG A 481 13.89 12.07 11.83
C ARG A 481 13.24 12.72 10.61
N LEU A 482 12.29 12.05 9.97
CA LEU A 482 11.43 12.72 9.00
C LEU A 482 10.72 13.91 9.66
N SER A 483 10.56 15.00 8.91
CA SER A 483 9.85 16.20 9.35
C SER A 483 8.35 16.14 9.11
N SER A 484 7.87 15.13 8.38
CA SER A 484 6.48 14.94 7.97
C SER A 484 6.11 13.46 8.02
N ASP A 485 4.87 13.17 8.41
CA ASP A 485 4.30 11.82 8.29
C ASP A 485 3.78 11.50 6.88
N ARG A 486 3.76 12.50 6.00
CA ARG A 486 3.31 12.38 4.62
C ARG A 486 4.52 12.37 3.70
N VAL A 487 4.66 11.29 2.93
CA VAL A 487 5.69 11.09 1.93
C VAL A 487 5.02 10.89 0.57
N GLU A 488 5.51 11.61 -0.44
CA GLU A 488 5.05 11.48 -1.82
C GLU A 488 6.14 10.81 -2.66
N ILE A 489 5.74 9.80 -3.43
CA ILE A 489 6.56 9.11 -4.42
C ILE A 489 5.93 9.38 -5.78
N ASP A 490 6.73 9.92 -6.69
CA ASP A 490 6.33 10.21 -8.05
C ASP A 490 6.84 9.11 -8.99
N HIS A 491 5.92 8.32 -9.53
CA HIS A 491 6.23 7.24 -10.47
C HIS A 491 6.12 7.77 -11.90
N GLN A 492 7.25 8.11 -12.49
CA GLN A 492 7.29 8.69 -13.85
C GLN A 492 7.01 7.64 -14.92
N VAL A 493 7.34 6.38 -14.63
CA VAL A 493 7.13 5.22 -15.50
C VAL A 493 6.76 3.99 -14.66
N ASP A 494 6.64 2.84 -15.30
CA ASP A 494 6.30 1.57 -14.66
C ASP A 494 7.34 1.09 -13.63
N SER A 495 7.06 -0.09 -13.07
CA SER A 495 7.84 -0.74 -12.02
C SER A 495 9.32 -0.99 -12.37
N GLU A 496 9.67 -1.02 -13.66
CA GLU A 496 11.04 -1.27 -14.10
C GLU A 496 11.84 0.02 -14.33
N GLY A 497 11.17 1.17 -14.41
CA GLY A 497 11.83 2.45 -14.62
C GLY A 497 11.95 3.31 -13.35
N VAL A 498 11.84 4.62 -13.55
CA VAL A 498 12.19 5.66 -12.58
C VAL A 498 11.01 6.04 -11.69
N ALA A 499 11.27 6.09 -10.38
CA ALA A 499 10.45 6.79 -9.41
C ALA A 499 11.31 7.79 -8.62
N SER A 500 10.73 8.92 -8.22
CA SER A 500 11.43 9.93 -7.44
C SER A 500 10.70 10.27 -6.14
N CYS A 501 11.45 10.65 -5.12
CA CYS A 501 10.90 11.05 -3.83
C CYS A 501 11.77 12.15 -3.22
N SER A 502 11.17 13.09 -2.52
CA SER A 502 11.88 14.05 -1.67
C SER A 502 11.50 13.83 -0.22
N LEU A 503 12.50 13.69 0.65
CA LEU A 503 12.30 13.57 2.08
C LEU A 503 13.01 14.73 2.78
N THR A 504 12.33 15.31 3.76
CA THR A 504 12.89 16.33 4.62
C THR A 504 13.13 15.74 5.99
N PHE A 505 14.36 15.91 6.48
CA PHE A 505 14.79 15.46 7.79
C PHE A 505 14.96 16.65 8.72
N ARG A 506 14.55 16.48 9.96
CA ARG A 506 14.74 17.44 11.05
C ARG A 506 15.66 16.83 12.09
N GLY A 507 16.71 17.57 12.45
CA GLY A 507 17.60 17.21 13.53
C GLY A 507 16.86 17.06 14.85
N VAL A 508 17.32 16.11 15.66
CA VAL A 508 16.78 15.83 16.99
C VAL A 508 17.89 15.83 18.01
N ARG A 509 17.52 15.99 19.28
CA ARG A 509 18.47 15.93 20.38
C ARG A 509 19.13 14.54 20.46
N ASP A 510 20.45 14.52 20.66
CA ASP A 510 21.31 13.33 20.71
C ASP A 510 22.17 13.25 21.99
N ASP A 511 21.89 14.11 22.99
CA ASP A 511 22.64 14.25 24.27
C ASP A 511 22.46 13.10 25.25
N GLU A 512 21.53 12.19 24.98
CA GLU A 512 21.17 11.09 25.86
C GLU A 512 22.08 9.86 25.70
N PHE A 513 23.05 9.92 24.78
CA PHE A 513 23.88 8.78 24.38
C PHE A 513 25.35 9.08 24.50
#